data_AF-A0A2C5Y5X9-F1
#
_entry.id   AF-A0A2C5Y5X9-F1
#
_cell.length_a   1.000
_cell.length_b   1.000
_cell.length_c   1.000
_cell.angle_alpha   90.00
_cell.angle_beta   90.00
_cell.angle_gamma   90.00
#
_symmetry.space_group_name_H-M   'P 1'
#
loop_
_entity.id
_entity.type
_entity.pdbx_description
1 polymer ?
#
loop_
_entity_poly.entity_id
_entity_poly.type
_entity_poly.pdbx_seq_one_letter_code
_entity_poly.pdbx_strand_id
1 'polypeptide(L)'
;MTSLLRSHFDIRLERIELFLGHTKSIHRFPCALFTRMHPNQVEPDWLQVVGFMSLFEYGKVIFPWCLTIERPNKASRRNLAWTKFKAWALQFDPAESLERYITMALVAIAQRQLTNHICLQKHPEPDFVEPRLLLYQSMDETFLHLYKARLSTETLRLFAKPWSNMEAFKQVTWPTIEHQKIAYQPYDGLYWRLMGHLLPEEGVWTERTRKKWQRGSIRNLFKQLA
;
A
#
# COMPACT_ATOMS: atom_id res chain seq x y z
N MET A 1 12.05 -3.43 -8.37
CA MET A 1 11.48 -3.76 -7.04
C MET A 1 10.58 -4.98 -7.08
N THR A 2 9.65 -5.06 -8.04
CA THR A 2 8.75 -6.22 -8.27
C THR A 2 9.47 -7.57 -8.26
N SER A 3 10.61 -7.72 -8.92
CA SER A 3 11.39 -8.97 -8.92
C SER A 3 12.01 -9.36 -7.58
N LEU A 4 12.24 -8.41 -6.66
CA LEU A 4 12.75 -8.72 -5.32
C LEU A 4 11.70 -9.40 -4.45
N LEU A 5 10.41 -9.10 -4.65
CA LEU A 5 9.32 -9.60 -3.80
C LEU A 5 8.82 -10.99 -4.24
N ARG A 6 9.08 -11.42 -5.48
CA ARG A 6 8.51 -12.64 -6.10
C ARG A 6 8.84 -13.96 -5.39
N SER A 7 9.90 -14.02 -4.59
CA SER A 7 10.27 -15.25 -3.89
C SER A 7 9.35 -15.58 -2.71
N HIS A 8 8.66 -14.58 -2.17
CA HIS A 8 7.80 -14.71 -0.99
C HIS A 8 6.38 -14.16 -1.21
N PHE A 9 6.18 -13.38 -2.26
CA PHE A 9 4.89 -12.78 -2.59
C PHE A 9 4.49 -13.18 -4.00
N ASP A 10 3.23 -13.57 -4.17
CA ASP A 10 2.58 -13.55 -5.47
C ASP A 10 2.26 -12.10 -5.85
N ILE A 11 2.53 -11.75 -7.10
CA ILE A 11 2.29 -10.40 -7.59
C ILE A 11 0.96 -10.41 -8.31
N ARG A 12 -0.02 -9.75 -7.70
CA ARG A 12 -1.22 -9.35 -8.40
C ARG A 12 -1.09 -7.87 -8.72
N LEU A 13 -0.83 -7.57 -9.99
CA LEU A 13 -0.90 -6.21 -10.53
C LEU A 13 -2.37 -5.75 -10.55
N GLU A 14 -2.95 -5.56 -9.37
CA GLU A 14 -4.30 -5.05 -9.19
C GLU A 14 -4.19 -3.59 -8.78
N ARG A 15 -4.80 -2.71 -9.57
CA ARG A 15 -4.97 -1.32 -9.16
C ARG A 15 -5.96 -1.28 -8.00
N ILE A 16 -5.61 -0.63 -6.90
CA ILE A 16 -6.41 -0.63 -5.68
C ILE A 16 -7.46 0.47 -5.76
N GLU A 17 -8.72 0.11 -5.54
CA GLU A 17 -9.82 1.08 -5.50
C GLU A 17 -10.09 1.52 -4.06
N LEU A 18 -10.25 2.83 -3.87
CA LEU A 18 -10.76 3.41 -2.63
C LEU A 18 -12.28 3.48 -2.72
N PHE A 19 -12.95 2.76 -1.83
CA PHE A 19 -14.41 2.72 -1.79
C PHE A 19 -14.95 3.67 -0.73
N LEU A 20 -16.04 4.34 -1.08
CA LEU A 20 -16.88 5.09 -0.15
C LEU A 20 -18.32 4.61 -0.34
N GLY A 21 -18.80 3.83 0.62
CA GLY A 21 -19.94 2.96 0.39
C GLY A 21 -19.53 1.58 -0.11
N HIS A 22 -20.48 0.64 -0.17
CA HIS A 22 -20.22 -0.74 -0.62
C HIS A 22 -19.90 -0.87 -2.12
N THR A 23 -20.29 0.09 -2.97
CA THR A 23 -20.24 -0.08 -4.43
C THR A 23 -19.59 1.08 -5.18
N LYS A 24 -19.25 2.17 -4.50
CA LYS A 24 -18.77 3.39 -5.15
C LYS A 24 -17.28 3.60 -4.93
N SER A 25 -16.49 3.25 -5.94
CA SER A 25 -15.09 3.65 -6.02
C SER A 25 -15.00 5.16 -6.23
N ILE A 26 -14.24 5.85 -5.38
CA ILE A 26 -13.95 7.29 -5.51
C ILE A 26 -12.65 7.51 -6.25
N HIS A 27 -11.65 6.68 -5.98
CA HIS A 27 -10.31 6.81 -6.54
C HIS A 27 -9.72 5.44 -6.80
N ARG A 28 -8.72 5.38 -7.66
CA ARG A 28 -7.91 4.20 -7.90
C ARG A 28 -6.44 4.56 -7.76
N PHE A 29 -5.72 3.81 -6.94
CA PHE A 29 -4.30 4.02 -6.73
C PHE A 29 -3.47 3.20 -7.74
N PRO A 30 -2.40 3.78 -8.30
CA PRO A 30 -1.41 3.04 -9.10
C PRO A 30 -0.49 2.23 -8.18
N CYS A 31 -1.09 1.42 -7.33
CA CYS A 31 -0.40 0.62 -6.32
C CYS A 31 -0.50 -0.84 -6.73
N ALA A 32 0.63 -1.52 -6.87
CA ALA A 32 0.66 -2.97 -7.08
C ALA A 32 0.52 -3.67 -5.72
N LEU A 33 -0.26 -4.75 -5.66
CA LEU A 33 -0.45 -5.53 -4.45
C LEU A 33 0.39 -6.81 -4.46
N PHE A 34 1.15 -6.98 -3.39
CA PHE A 34 1.95 -8.17 -3.13
C PHE A 34 1.26 -8.94 -2.02
N THR A 35 0.82 -10.15 -2.33
CA THR A 35 0.16 -11.04 -1.37
C THR A 35 1.14 -12.15 -1.02
N ARG A 36 1.42 -12.36 0.26
CA ARG A 36 2.39 -13.40 0.67
C ARG A 36 1.84 -14.78 0.32
N MET A 37 2.72 -15.65 -0.18
CA MET A 37 2.41 -17.07 -0.37
C MET A 37 3.02 -17.87 0.79
N HIS A 38 2.19 -18.51 1.60
CA HIS A 38 2.65 -19.49 2.58
C HIS A 38 2.47 -20.91 2.04
N PRO A 39 3.54 -21.62 1.64
CA PRO A 39 3.39 -22.97 1.13
C PRO A 39 2.92 -23.98 2.19
N ASN A 40 3.04 -23.68 3.50
CA ASN A 40 2.94 -24.71 4.54
C ASN A 40 2.12 -24.44 5.84
N GLN A 41 1.46 -23.30 6.15
CA GLN A 41 0.55 -23.26 7.34
C GLN A 41 -0.33 -22.00 7.58
N VAL A 42 -1.54 -22.29 8.12
CA VAL A 42 -2.46 -21.67 9.13
C VAL A 42 -2.81 -20.17 9.10
N GLU A 43 -1.87 -19.26 8.85
CA GLU A 43 -2.23 -17.84 8.82
C GLU A 43 -2.79 -17.41 7.45
N PRO A 44 -3.81 -16.55 7.42
CA PRO A 44 -4.40 -16.17 6.15
C PRO A 44 -3.54 -15.29 5.25
N ASP A 45 -3.40 -15.70 3.98
CA ASP A 45 -2.74 -14.94 2.90
C ASP A 45 -3.17 -13.46 2.79
N TRP A 46 -4.36 -13.09 3.28
CA TRP A 46 -4.90 -11.73 3.21
C TRP A 46 -4.33 -10.75 4.25
N LEU A 47 -3.66 -11.23 5.32
CA LEU A 47 -3.07 -10.35 6.34
C LEU A 47 -1.83 -9.60 5.81
N GLN A 48 -1.08 -10.21 4.89
CA GLN A 48 0.20 -9.68 4.43
C GLN A 48 0.11 -9.18 2.99
N VAL A 49 -0.77 -8.17 2.82
CA VAL A 49 -0.87 -7.40 1.59
C VAL A 49 0.04 -6.19 1.72
N VAL A 50 1.09 -6.16 0.92
CA VAL A 50 1.99 -5.01 0.81
C VAL A 50 1.65 -4.28 -0.48
N GLY A 51 1.24 -3.02 -0.38
CA GLY A 51 1.16 -2.13 -1.52
C GLY A 51 2.53 -1.67 -1.97
N PHE A 52 2.74 -1.51 -3.26
CA PHE A 52 3.90 -0.82 -3.83
C PHE A 52 3.42 0.31 -4.73
N MET A 53 3.88 1.53 -4.47
CA MET A 53 3.56 2.71 -5.27
C MET A 53 4.86 3.39 -5.70
N SER A 54 4.91 3.82 -6.95
CA SER A 54 5.99 4.66 -7.47
C SER A 54 5.49 6.08 -7.67
N LEU A 55 6.17 7.05 -7.08
CA LEU A 55 5.95 8.47 -7.31
C LEU A 55 7.03 9.01 -8.23
N PHE A 56 6.58 9.67 -9.30
CA PHE A 56 7.44 10.37 -10.23
C PHE A 56 7.31 11.87 -9.96
N GLU A 57 8.38 12.46 -9.46
CA GLU A 57 8.48 13.87 -9.17
C GLU A 57 9.19 14.58 -10.33
N TYR A 58 8.73 15.78 -10.70
CA TYR A 58 9.38 16.61 -11.72
C TYR A 58 9.74 17.95 -11.08
N GLY A 59 11.03 18.30 -11.09
CA GLY A 59 11.51 19.58 -10.56
C GLY A 59 11.27 19.80 -9.06
N LYS A 60 11.35 18.74 -8.23
CA LYS A 60 11.08 18.77 -6.77
C LYS A 60 9.63 19.10 -6.37
N VAL A 61 8.72 19.11 -7.35
CA VAL A 61 7.28 19.20 -7.11
C VAL A 61 6.70 17.80 -7.24
N ILE A 62 5.98 17.35 -6.22
CA ILE A 62 5.12 16.18 -6.32
C ILE A 62 4.01 16.56 -7.30
N PHE A 63 4.18 16.17 -8.55
CA PHE A 63 3.24 16.58 -9.59
C PHE A 63 1.86 16.00 -9.29
N PRO A 64 0.77 16.76 -9.53
CA PRO A 64 -0.59 16.29 -9.32
C PRO A 64 -0.91 14.99 -10.07
N TRP A 65 -0.13 14.61 -11.08
CA TRP A 65 -0.25 13.34 -11.80
C TRP A 65 -0.16 12.12 -10.87
N CYS A 66 0.68 12.15 -9.83
CA CYS A 66 0.72 11.10 -8.80
C CYS A 66 -0.65 10.89 -8.14
N LEU A 67 -1.44 11.97 -8.04
CA LEU A 67 -2.77 12.02 -7.45
C LEU A 67 -3.90 11.81 -8.47
N THR A 68 -3.65 11.80 -9.79
CA THR A 68 -4.70 12.05 -10.81
C THR A 68 -4.72 11.15 -12.04
N ILE A 69 -3.83 10.17 -12.18
CA ILE A 69 -3.78 9.35 -13.42
C ILE A 69 -4.93 8.33 -13.52
N GLU A 70 -5.48 7.86 -12.40
CA GLU A 70 -6.27 6.63 -12.36
C GLU A 70 -7.74 6.91 -11.99
N ARG A 71 -8.57 7.27 -12.98
CA ARG A 71 -10.02 7.33 -12.80
C ARG A 71 -10.60 5.90 -12.70
N PRO A 72 -11.58 5.64 -11.80
CA PRO A 72 -12.35 4.41 -11.83
C PRO A 72 -13.02 4.22 -13.21
N ASN A 73 -13.06 3.00 -13.73
CA ASN A 73 -13.54 2.68 -15.09
C ASN A 73 -14.99 3.15 -15.40
N LYS A 74 -15.77 3.55 -14.38
CA LYS A 74 -17.15 4.06 -14.49
C LYS A 74 -17.32 5.52 -14.04
N ALA A 75 -16.23 6.20 -13.64
CA ALA A 75 -16.28 7.60 -13.25
C ALA A 75 -16.17 8.48 -14.51
N SER A 76 -17.32 8.86 -15.09
CA SER A 76 -17.35 9.92 -16.10
C SER A 76 -16.64 11.18 -15.58
N ARG A 77 -16.19 12.08 -16.46
CA ARG A 77 -15.66 13.41 -16.09
C ARG A 77 -16.61 14.20 -15.16
N ARG A 78 -17.89 13.78 -15.05
CA ARG A 78 -18.94 14.36 -14.20
C ARG A 78 -19.10 13.66 -12.84
N ASN A 79 -18.25 12.70 -12.46
CA ASN A 79 -18.34 12.08 -11.14
C ASN A 79 -17.96 13.09 -10.06
N LEU A 80 -18.98 13.68 -9.44
CA LEU A 80 -18.84 14.69 -8.39
C LEU A 80 -17.99 14.20 -7.21
N ALA A 81 -18.02 12.90 -6.88
CA ALA A 81 -17.21 12.36 -5.80
C ALA A 81 -15.70 12.41 -6.12
N TRP A 82 -15.33 12.10 -7.36
CA TRP A 82 -13.94 12.24 -7.82
C TRP A 82 -13.48 13.70 -7.80
N THR A 83 -14.32 14.62 -8.30
CA THR A 83 -13.99 16.06 -8.29
C THR A 83 -13.81 16.58 -6.86
N LYS A 84 -14.70 16.21 -5.94
CA LYS A 84 -14.61 16.58 -4.53
C LYS A 84 -13.36 15.99 -3.86
N PHE A 85 -13.06 14.72 -4.11
CA PHE A 85 -11.85 14.08 -3.61
C PHE A 85 -10.59 14.79 -4.11
N LYS A 86 -10.52 15.08 -5.42
CA LYS A 86 -9.39 15.81 -6.01
C LYS A 86 -9.23 17.20 -5.39
N ALA A 87 -10.33 17.95 -5.23
CA ALA A 87 -10.29 19.27 -4.62
C ALA A 87 -9.80 19.20 -3.17
N TRP A 88 -10.32 18.25 -2.38
CA TRP A 88 -9.88 18.00 -1.01
C TRP A 88 -8.41 17.59 -0.92
N ALA A 89 -7.93 16.72 -1.82
CA ALA A 89 -6.54 16.26 -1.80
C ALA A 89 -5.54 17.36 -2.17
N LEU A 90 -5.96 18.39 -2.93
CA LEU A 90 -5.11 19.47 -3.44
C LEU A 90 -5.27 20.80 -2.71
N GLN A 91 -6.10 20.86 -1.65
CA GLN A 91 -6.33 22.11 -0.92
C GLN A 91 -5.23 22.47 0.08
N PHE A 92 -4.25 21.57 0.26
CA PHE A 92 -3.15 21.71 1.21
C PHE A 92 -1.82 21.92 0.49
N ASP A 93 -0.76 22.19 1.24
CA ASP A 93 0.59 22.25 0.67
C ASP A 93 1.04 20.87 0.15
N PRO A 94 2.08 20.81 -0.70
CA PRO A 94 2.50 19.56 -1.33
C PRO A 94 2.86 18.42 -0.36
N ALA A 95 3.43 18.74 0.81
CA ALA A 95 3.84 17.74 1.79
C ALA A 95 2.62 17.13 2.50
N GLU A 96 1.70 17.98 2.97
CA GLU A 96 0.45 17.52 3.60
C GLU A 96 -0.44 16.78 2.60
N SER A 97 -0.55 17.26 1.36
CA SER A 97 -1.27 16.57 0.29
C SER A 97 -0.72 15.17 0.02
N LEU A 98 0.60 14.98 0.05
CA LEU A 98 1.22 13.68 -0.10
C LEU A 98 0.89 12.75 1.06
N GLU A 99 1.03 13.24 2.30
CA GLU A 99 0.75 12.44 3.50
C GLU A 99 -0.70 11.94 3.49
N ARG A 100 -1.65 12.82 3.21
CA ARG A 100 -3.07 12.46 3.07
C ARG A 100 -3.30 11.45 1.96
N TYR A 101 -2.60 11.57 0.83
CA TYR A 101 -2.71 10.60 -0.26
C TYR A 101 -2.20 9.23 0.14
N ILE A 102 -1.07 9.17 0.86
CA ILE A 102 -0.53 7.94 1.44
C ILE A 102 -1.51 7.33 2.43
N THR A 103 -2.13 8.14 3.31
CA THR A 103 -3.20 7.67 4.22
C THR A 103 -4.33 7.00 3.45
N MET A 104 -4.81 7.64 2.39
CA MET A 104 -5.91 7.12 1.58
C MET A 104 -5.53 5.83 0.84
N ALA A 105 -4.28 5.69 0.40
CA ALA A 105 -3.77 4.46 -0.18
C ALA A 105 -3.73 3.32 0.84
N LEU A 106 -3.29 3.59 2.07
CA LEU A 106 -3.29 2.63 3.17
C LEU A 106 -4.73 2.20 3.53
N VAL A 107 -5.68 3.14 3.57
CA VAL A 107 -7.10 2.83 3.77
C VAL A 107 -7.64 1.93 2.65
N ALA A 108 -7.30 2.19 1.39
CA ALA A 108 -7.73 1.36 0.27
C ALA A 108 -7.14 -0.07 0.36
N ILE A 109 -5.88 -0.21 0.78
CA ILE A 109 -5.25 -1.51 1.05
C ILE A 109 -6.00 -2.23 2.19
N ALA A 110 -6.29 -1.53 3.28
CA ALA A 110 -7.01 -2.06 4.43
C ALA A 110 -8.43 -2.54 4.07
N GLN A 111 -9.17 -1.76 3.28
CA GLN A 111 -10.48 -2.18 2.74
C GLN A 111 -10.38 -3.48 1.93
N ARG A 112 -9.31 -3.63 1.13
CA ARG A 112 -9.05 -4.87 0.37
C ARG A 112 -8.71 -6.04 1.29
N GLN A 113 -7.85 -5.85 2.30
CA GLN A 113 -7.50 -6.87 3.29
C GLN A 113 -8.77 -7.38 4.01
N LEU A 114 -9.61 -6.46 4.49
CA LEU A 114 -10.85 -6.81 5.18
C LEU A 114 -11.86 -7.50 4.25
N THR A 115 -11.99 -7.04 3.01
CA THR A 115 -12.86 -7.69 2.01
C THR A 115 -12.40 -9.12 1.75
N ASN A 116 -11.10 -9.34 1.56
CA ASN A 116 -10.54 -10.67 1.33
C ASN A 116 -10.77 -11.59 2.54
N HIS A 117 -10.66 -11.07 3.77
CA HIS A 117 -11.00 -11.81 4.98
C HIS A 117 -12.44 -12.34 4.94
N ILE A 118 -13.39 -11.42 4.69
CA ILE A 118 -14.83 -11.72 4.66
C ILE A 118 -15.14 -12.72 3.55
N CYS A 119 -14.60 -12.50 2.34
CA CYS A 119 -14.80 -13.40 1.20
C CYS A 119 -14.26 -14.82 1.45
N LEU A 120 -13.20 -14.95 2.24
CA LEU A 120 -12.63 -16.24 2.62
C LEU A 120 -13.34 -16.89 3.82
N GLN A 121 -14.43 -16.29 4.32
CA GLN A 121 -15.23 -16.77 5.45
C GLN A 121 -14.38 -17.08 6.70
N LYS A 122 -13.28 -16.34 6.86
CA LYS A 122 -12.42 -16.51 8.03
C LYS A 122 -13.14 -15.90 9.23
N HIS A 123 -13.11 -16.58 10.36
CA HIS A 123 -13.69 -16.11 11.61
C HIS A 123 -12.73 -16.45 12.76
N PRO A 124 -12.62 -15.59 13.78
CA PRO A 124 -13.29 -14.28 13.92
C PRO A 124 -12.69 -13.19 13.01
N GLU A 125 -13.44 -12.10 12.78
CA GLU A 125 -12.93 -10.90 12.10
C GLU A 125 -11.89 -10.21 13.01
N PRO A 126 -10.77 -9.70 12.46
CA PRO A 126 -9.77 -9.05 13.28
C PRO A 126 -10.28 -7.70 13.77
N ASP A 127 -9.88 -7.30 14.97
CA ASP A 127 -10.19 -5.96 15.50
C ASP A 127 -9.48 -4.85 14.71
N PHE A 128 -8.30 -5.18 14.16
CA PHE A 128 -7.45 -4.26 13.41
C PHE A 128 -6.89 -4.90 12.15
N VAL A 129 -6.62 -4.06 11.15
CA VAL A 129 -5.78 -4.42 10.00
C VAL A 129 -4.58 -3.49 9.93
N GLU A 130 -3.47 -4.05 9.45
CA GLU A 130 -2.19 -3.35 9.34
C GLU A 130 -1.75 -3.26 7.88
N PRO A 131 -2.32 -2.35 7.08
CA PRO A 131 -1.84 -2.13 5.72
C PRO A 131 -0.40 -1.62 5.73
N ARG A 132 0.37 -2.06 4.72
CA ARG A 132 1.76 -1.64 4.49
C ARG A 132 1.89 -1.12 3.07
N LEU A 133 2.54 0.02 2.90
CA LEU A 133 2.80 0.64 1.60
C LEU A 133 4.30 0.91 1.45
N LEU A 134 4.91 0.24 0.49
CA LEU A 134 6.23 0.60 -0.02
C LEU A 134 6.07 1.71 -1.06
N LEU A 135 6.78 2.80 -0.86
CA LEU A 135 6.77 3.97 -1.71
C LEU A 135 8.18 4.21 -2.25
N TYR A 136 8.30 4.16 -3.57
CA TYR A 136 9.49 4.58 -4.30
C TYR A 136 9.30 6.04 -4.74
N GLN A 137 10.21 6.93 -4.35
CA GLN A 137 10.23 8.32 -4.84
C GLN A 137 11.38 8.48 -5.83
N SER A 138 11.10 8.98 -7.04
CA SER A 138 12.13 9.12 -8.08
C SER A 138 13.29 10.04 -7.70
N MET A 139 13.07 10.98 -6.77
CA MET A 139 14.08 11.92 -6.30
C MET A 139 14.81 11.43 -5.04
N ASP A 140 14.29 10.43 -4.34
CA ASP A 140 15.00 9.76 -3.24
C ASP A 140 15.73 8.53 -3.77
N GLU A 141 16.95 8.76 -4.25
CA GLU A 141 17.84 7.71 -4.74
C GLU A 141 18.54 6.94 -3.61
N THR A 142 18.24 7.26 -2.34
CA THR A 142 18.92 6.70 -1.16
C THR A 142 18.05 5.72 -0.38
N PHE A 143 16.74 5.96 -0.33
CA PHE A 143 15.81 5.19 0.48
C PHE A 143 14.59 4.70 -0.30
N LEU A 144 14.11 3.51 0.10
CA LEU A 144 12.74 3.08 -0.10
C LEU A 144 11.94 3.43 1.15
N HIS A 145 10.73 3.94 0.98
CA HIS A 145 9.91 4.38 2.10
C HIS A 145 8.88 3.31 2.41
N LEU A 146 8.77 2.92 3.67
CA LEU A 146 7.74 2.00 4.16
C LEU A 146 6.80 2.76 5.07
N TYR A 147 5.54 2.81 4.67
CA TYR A 147 4.46 3.36 5.48
C TYR A 147 3.61 2.23 6.05
N LYS A 148 3.28 2.34 7.33
CA LYS A 148 2.39 1.42 8.03
C LYS A 148 1.30 2.22 8.72
N ALA A 149 0.11 1.65 8.81
CA ALA A 149 -0.95 2.18 9.64
C ALA A 149 -1.63 1.01 10.36
N ARG A 150 -2.23 1.30 11.52
CA ARG A 150 -3.10 0.37 12.23
C ARG A 150 -4.51 0.92 12.21
N LEU A 151 -5.38 0.28 11.43
CA LEU A 151 -6.76 0.71 11.23
C LEU A 151 -7.70 -0.25 11.95
N SER A 152 -8.64 0.27 12.74
CA SER A 152 -9.68 -0.58 13.31
C SER A 152 -10.68 -1.01 12.23
N THR A 153 -11.17 -2.22 12.36
CA THR A 153 -12.24 -2.75 11.51
C THR A 153 -13.51 -1.90 11.62
N GLU A 154 -13.78 -1.34 12.79
CA GLU A 154 -14.87 -0.38 12.99
C GLU A 154 -14.71 0.86 12.10
N THR A 155 -13.53 1.48 12.08
CA THR A 155 -13.26 2.63 11.19
C THR A 155 -13.50 2.27 9.73
N LEU A 156 -13.09 1.09 9.28
CA LEU A 156 -13.33 0.62 7.91
C LEU A 156 -14.82 0.41 7.61
N ARG A 157 -15.60 -0.08 8.57
CA ARG A 157 -17.07 -0.21 8.43
C ARG A 157 -17.76 1.15 8.31
N LEU A 158 -17.22 2.19 8.95
CA LEU A 158 -17.74 3.54 8.75
C LEU A 158 -17.64 3.94 7.27
N PHE A 159 -16.52 3.65 6.59
CA PHE A 159 -16.35 3.92 5.16
C PHE A 159 -17.33 3.17 4.26
N ALA A 160 -17.90 2.05 4.72
CA ALA A 160 -18.91 1.29 3.99
C ALA A 160 -20.29 1.95 3.99
N LYS A 161 -20.59 2.84 4.95
CA LYS A 161 -21.86 3.60 5.06
C LYS A 161 -21.62 5.07 5.44
N PRO A 162 -20.93 5.83 4.58
CA PRO A 162 -20.43 7.18 4.89
C PRO A 162 -21.52 8.18 5.31
N TRP A 163 -22.66 8.17 4.63
CA TRP A 163 -23.72 9.15 4.85
C TRP A 163 -24.54 8.90 6.11
N SER A 164 -24.74 7.62 6.46
CA SER A 164 -25.42 7.23 7.69
C SER A 164 -24.54 7.42 8.93
N ASN A 165 -23.22 7.54 8.74
CA ASN A 165 -22.23 7.55 9.81
C ASN A 165 -21.53 8.90 9.97
N MET A 166 -22.05 9.99 9.42
CA MET A 166 -21.37 11.29 9.41
C MET A 166 -20.94 11.78 10.79
N GLU A 167 -21.77 11.60 11.83
CA GLU A 167 -21.41 11.99 13.19
C GLU A 167 -20.34 11.07 13.80
N ALA A 168 -20.42 9.76 13.55
CA ALA A 168 -19.39 8.81 13.96
C ALA A 168 -18.05 9.14 13.27
N PHE A 169 -18.06 9.54 12.00
CA PHE A 169 -16.87 9.96 11.26
C PHE A 169 -16.15 11.17 11.87
N LYS A 170 -16.89 12.11 12.47
CA LYS A 170 -16.28 13.26 13.15
C LYS A 170 -15.50 12.85 14.41
N GLN A 171 -15.85 11.69 14.98
CA GLN A 171 -15.23 11.15 16.19
C GLN A 171 -14.14 10.11 15.87
N VAL A 172 -13.97 9.73 14.60
CA VAL A 172 -12.91 8.81 14.18
C VAL A 172 -11.57 9.47 14.44
N THR A 173 -10.79 8.82 15.29
CA THR A 173 -9.36 9.09 15.38
C THR A 173 -8.69 8.43 14.19
N TRP A 174 -8.10 9.24 13.31
CA TRP A 174 -7.34 8.74 12.17
C TRP A 174 -6.11 7.98 12.65
N PRO A 175 -5.71 6.89 11.98
CA PRO A 175 -4.55 6.11 12.40
C PRO A 175 -3.29 6.97 12.31
N THR A 176 -2.42 6.84 13.31
CA THR A 176 -1.05 7.34 13.20
C THR A 176 -0.34 6.53 12.11
N ILE A 177 0.28 7.25 11.17
CA ILE A 177 1.08 6.62 10.12
C ILE A 177 2.51 6.51 10.62
N GLU A 178 3.02 5.28 10.66
CA GLU A 178 4.43 5.03 10.89
C GLU A 178 5.17 5.10 9.56
N HIS A 179 6.28 5.84 9.53
CA HIS A 179 7.15 5.96 8.36
C HIS A 179 8.55 5.45 8.70
N GLN A 180 9.04 4.52 7.88
CA GLN A 180 10.39 3.98 7.96
C GLN A 180 11.12 4.18 6.63
N LYS A 181 12.41 4.52 6.70
CA LYS A 181 13.30 4.60 5.54
C LYS A 181 14.19 3.37 5.48
N ILE A 182 14.19 2.69 4.33
CA ILE A 182 14.98 1.49 4.08
C ILE A 182 16.08 1.85 3.08
N ALA A 183 17.34 1.83 3.53
CA ALA A 183 18.46 2.22 2.70
C ALA A 183 18.68 1.25 1.52
N TYR A 184 18.87 1.79 0.32
CA TYR A 184 19.27 1.00 -0.85
C TYR A 184 20.69 0.46 -0.70
N GLN A 185 21.58 1.25 -0.12
CA GLN A 185 22.98 0.88 0.09
C GLN A 185 23.20 0.22 1.46
N PRO A 186 24.12 -0.76 1.56
CA PRO A 186 24.78 -1.44 0.44
C PRO A 186 23.77 -2.26 -0.37
N TYR A 187 23.85 -2.24 -1.72
CA TYR A 187 22.89 -2.98 -2.55
C TYR A 187 22.89 -4.47 -2.22
N ASP A 188 24.06 -4.99 -1.84
CA ASP A 188 24.21 -6.31 -1.26
C ASP A 188 23.39 -6.41 0.04
N GLY A 189 22.35 -7.24 -0.02
CA GLY A 189 21.45 -7.46 1.10
C GLY A 189 20.26 -6.51 1.21
N LEU A 190 20.02 -5.65 0.22
CA LEU A 190 18.79 -4.84 0.14
C LEU A 190 17.53 -5.71 0.30
N TYR A 191 17.51 -6.86 -0.37
CA TYR A 191 16.42 -7.83 -0.23
C TYR A 191 16.21 -8.25 1.23
N TRP A 192 17.29 -8.61 1.94
CA TRP A 192 17.22 -9.08 3.32
C TRP A 192 16.74 -7.97 4.26
N ARG A 193 17.23 -6.75 4.06
CA ARG A 193 16.73 -5.58 4.81
C ARG A 193 15.25 -5.38 4.56
N LEU A 194 14.83 -5.36 3.30
CA LEU A 194 13.44 -5.21 2.93
C LEU A 194 12.56 -6.30 3.56
N MET A 195 12.97 -7.58 3.48
CA MET A 195 12.21 -8.68 4.07
C MET A 195 12.14 -8.59 5.59
N GLY A 196 13.21 -8.15 6.26
CA GLY A 196 13.20 -7.92 7.71
C GLY A 196 12.17 -6.87 8.14
N HIS A 197 11.83 -5.90 7.28
CA HIS A 197 10.79 -4.91 7.57
C HIS A 197 9.37 -5.35 7.22
N LEU A 198 9.22 -6.30 6.28
CA LEU A 198 7.93 -6.72 5.73
C LEU A 198 7.37 -7.99 6.38
N LEU A 199 8.24 -8.88 6.85
CA LEU A 199 7.87 -10.18 7.40
C LEU A 199 7.74 -10.08 8.94
N PRO A 200 6.79 -10.80 9.57
CA PRO A 200 6.77 -10.94 11.02
C PRO A 200 8.06 -11.61 11.50
N GLU A 201 8.50 -11.28 12.72
CA GLU A 201 9.80 -11.69 13.29
C GLU A 201 9.96 -13.21 13.45
N GLU A 202 8.90 -14.00 13.29
CA GLU A 202 8.93 -15.45 13.43
C GLU A 202 9.32 -16.15 12.11
N GLY A 203 10.63 -16.29 11.92
CA GLY A 203 11.19 -17.17 10.90
C GLY A 203 12.71 -17.08 10.88
N VAL A 204 13.39 -18.01 11.56
CA VAL A 204 14.85 -18.13 11.55
C VAL A 204 15.32 -18.35 10.10
N TRP A 205 15.90 -17.31 9.50
CA TRP A 205 16.45 -17.36 8.14
C TRP A 205 17.78 -18.12 8.14
N THR A 206 17.79 -19.35 7.62
CA THR A 206 19.03 -20.15 7.56
C THR A 206 20.02 -19.63 6.51
N GLU A 207 21.31 -19.88 6.75
CA GLU A 207 22.42 -19.44 5.87
C GLU A 207 22.35 -20.02 4.43
N ARG A 208 21.59 -21.11 4.24
CA ARG A 208 21.30 -21.71 2.92
C ARG A 208 20.46 -20.79 2.04
N THR A 209 19.48 -20.08 2.59
CA THR A 209 18.62 -19.14 1.84
C THR A 209 19.43 -17.93 1.37
N ARG A 210 20.42 -17.51 2.17
CA ARG A 210 21.34 -16.40 1.88
C ARG A 210 22.26 -16.67 0.68
N LYS A 211 22.81 -17.89 0.55
CA LYS A 211 23.75 -18.26 -0.52
C LYS A 211 23.11 -18.43 -1.91
N LYS A 212 21.82 -18.76 -1.99
CA LYS A 212 21.12 -18.98 -3.28
C LYS A 212 20.95 -17.69 -4.10
N TRP A 213 20.91 -16.53 -3.45
CA TRP A 213 20.60 -15.24 -4.09
C TRP A 213 21.80 -14.36 -4.43
N GLN A 214 22.96 -14.54 -3.79
CA GLN A 214 24.19 -13.85 -4.20
C GLN A 214 24.57 -14.14 -5.67
N ARG A 215 24.01 -15.19 -6.28
CA ARG A 215 24.21 -15.56 -7.69
C ARG A 215 23.28 -14.82 -8.67
N GLY A 216 22.23 -14.14 -8.19
CA GLY A 216 21.28 -13.39 -9.04
C GLY A 216 21.62 -11.90 -9.08
N SER A 217 22.27 -11.45 -10.16
CA SER A 217 22.76 -10.08 -10.33
C SER A 217 21.66 -9.01 -10.18
N ILE A 218 21.75 -8.21 -9.12
CA ILE A 218 20.95 -7.00 -8.85
C ILE A 218 21.05 -5.96 -9.98
N ARG A 219 22.09 -6.02 -10.84
CA ARG A 219 22.27 -5.08 -11.96
C ARG A 219 21.15 -5.15 -13.01
N ASN A 220 20.42 -6.27 -13.10
CA ASN A 220 19.31 -6.39 -14.04
C ASN A 220 18.01 -5.76 -13.50
N LEU A 221 17.95 -5.40 -12.22
CA LEU A 221 16.76 -4.89 -11.55
C LEU A 221 16.47 -3.41 -11.85
N PHE A 222 17.51 -2.64 -12.14
CA PHE A 222 17.43 -1.21 -12.47
C PHE A 222 17.40 -0.95 -13.98
N LYS A 223 17.80 -1.92 -14.81
CA LYS A 223 17.70 -1.82 -16.29
C LYS A 223 16.27 -1.94 -16.83
N GLN A 224 15.31 -2.38 -16.01
CA GLN A 224 13.89 -2.50 -16.39
C GLN A 224 13.02 -1.33 -15.91
N LEU A 225 13.64 -0.34 -15.23
CA LEU A 225 12.96 0.84 -14.68
C LEU A 225 13.44 2.16 -15.32
N ALA A 226 14.32 2.07 -16.32
CA ALA A 226 14.72 3.15 -17.22
C ALA A 226 14.15 2.87 -18.61
#